data_AF-A0A6C0HN64-F1
#
_entry.id   AF-A0A6C0HN64-F1
#
_cell.length_a   1.000
_cell.length_b   1.000
_cell.length_c   1.000
_cell.angle_alpha   90.00
_cell.angle_beta   90.00
_cell.angle_gamma   90.00
#
_symmetry.space_group_name_H-M   'P 1'
#
loop_
_entity.id
_entity.type
_entity.pdbx_description
1 polymer ?
#
loop_
_entity_poly.entity_id
_entity_poly.type
_entity_poly.pdbx_seq_one_letter_code
_entity_poly.pdbx_strand_id
1 'polypeptide(L)'
;MKTKKAPFKKLSCHPRKTKRSYTCYNDNALIELRDLWNRKYPDKKIVHTEQKKIWNALRNNMKDCDQEVCWMEKLELDKENSKRIIKHNFAPVPPKEWKSNDREWLSNEDIDEVLDQYQNTYPEFAYIHASPMDFDTKVGDRCVSEDLCKIDLASYRKKGKTKIGIVLNLDAHDRGGSHWVCMWIDLNKKTIYYFDSAGNSPTKEVNVLADRLKQQGKAMGLTLKYRDNRNKAHQTTTSECGMYVLYFIIHLLKKKKKLNTFNRTRVKDDEVAKYRDVYFNRVIAK
;
A
#
# COMPACT_ATOMS: atom_id res chain seq x y z
N MET A 1 31.25 -24.11 19.78
CA MET A 1 31.23 -22.83 19.01
C MET A 1 30.04 -22.01 19.45
N LYS A 2 30.24 -20.82 20.04
CA LYS A 2 29.14 -19.87 20.31
C LYS A 2 28.73 -19.28 18.96
N THR A 3 27.62 -19.73 18.39
CA THR A 3 27.02 -19.12 17.21
C THR A 3 26.75 -17.65 17.52
N LYS A 4 27.40 -16.73 16.79
CA LYS A 4 27.09 -15.29 16.91
C LYS A 4 25.62 -15.12 16.54
N LYS A 5 24.81 -14.71 17.52
CA LYS A 5 23.39 -14.44 17.31
C LYS A 5 23.24 -13.29 16.31
N ALA A 6 22.40 -13.47 15.30
CA ALA A 6 22.16 -12.44 14.30
C ALA A 6 21.64 -11.15 14.99
N PRO A 7 22.02 -9.96 14.49
CA PRO A 7 21.51 -8.71 15.03
C PRO A 7 20.00 -8.62 14.81
N PHE A 8 19.29 -8.01 15.76
CA PHE A 8 17.84 -7.80 15.65
C PHE A 8 17.51 -6.93 14.43
N LYS A 9 16.75 -7.49 13.49
CA LYS A 9 16.42 -6.81 12.24
C LYS A 9 15.12 -6.02 12.41
N LYS A 10 15.23 -4.70 12.22
CA LYS A 10 14.08 -3.80 12.21
C LYS A 10 13.33 -3.93 10.88
N LEU A 11 12.02 -4.10 10.97
CA LEU A 11 11.11 -4.15 9.82
C LEU A 11 10.53 -2.76 9.51
N SER A 12 10.06 -2.60 8.28
CA SER A 12 9.26 -1.46 7.82
C SER A 12 7.88 -1.52 8.47
N CYS A 13 7.53 -0.45 9.18
CA CYS A 13 6.25 -0.37 9.89
C CYS A 13 5.12 0.11 8.97
N HIS A 14 3.89 -0.27 9.30
CA HIS A 14 2.68 0.30 8.71
C HIS A 14 2.79 1.85 8.65
N PRO A 15 2.31 2.51 7.57
CA PRO A 15 2.46 3.95 7.35
C PRO A 15 1.79 4.89 8.36
N ARG A 16 1.26 4.41 9.51
CA ARG A 16 0.61 5.22 10.55
C ARG A 16 1.45 6.43 10.95
N LYS A 17 0.78 7.52 11.33
CA LYS A 17 1.42 8.78 11.75
C LYS A 17 2.24 8.62 13.05
N THR A 18 1.71 7.86 14.01
CA THR A 18 2.38 7.56 15.28
C THR A 18 3.34 6.38 15.10
N LYS A 19 4.62 6.67 14.89
CA LYS A 19 5.67 5.66 14.80
C LYS A 19 6.60 5.74 15.99
N ARG A 20 6.88 4.58 16.58
CA ARG A 20 7.91 4.44 17.61
C ARG A 20 9.23 4.06 16.92
N SER A 21 10.35 4.59 17.40
CA SER A 21 11.66 4.28 16.81
C SER A 21 12.13 2.85 17.10
N TYR A 22 11.62 2.24 18.18
CA TYR A 22 12.06 0.94 18.67
C TYR A 22 11.15 -0.24 18.27
N THR A 23 9.93 0.01 17.79
CA THR A 23 8.95 -1.03 17.44
C THR A 23 7.95 -0.56 16.39
N CYS A 24 7.44 -1.49 15.60
CA CYS A 24 6.30 -1.24 14.73
C CYS A 24 4.94 -1.51 15.41
N TYR A 25 4.91 -2.19 16.56
CA TYR A 25 3.67 -2.41 17.29
C TYR A 25 3.09 -1.11 17.83
N ASN A 26 1.78 -0.94 17.66
CA ASN A 26 1.03 0.09 18.36
C ASN A 26 0.79 -0.35 19.82
N ASP A 27 0.22 0.57 20.59
CA ASP A 27 0.03 0.40 22.03
C ASP A 27 -0.89 -0.79 22.34
N ASN A 28 -1.98 -0.95 21.58
CA ASN A 28 -2.90 -2.08 21.72
C ASN A 28 -2.21 -3.42 21.43
N ALA A 29 -1.39 -3.49 20.37
CA ALA A 29 -0.68 -4.72 20.03
C ALA A 29 0.37 -5.08 21.09
N LEU A 30 1.09 -4.10 21.66
CA LEU A 30 2.04 -4.39 22.75
C LEU A 30 1.33 -4.90 24.01
N ILE A 31 0.19 -4.33 24.34
CA ILE A 31 -0.66 -4.79 25.46
C ILE A 31 -1.17 -6.20 25.18
N GLU A 32 -1.70 -6.45 23.99
CA GLU A 32 -2.20 -7.76 23.56
C GLU A 32 -1.08 -8.83 23.66
N LEU A 33 0.12 -8.53 23.17
CA LEU A 33 1.27 -9.44 23.23
C LEU A 33 1.77 -9.68 24.65
N ARG A 34 1.77 -8.65 25.50
CA ARG A 34 2.05 -8.80 26.94
C ARG A 34 1.06 -9.76 27.58
N ASP A 35 -0.22 -9.61 27.29
CA ASP A 35 -1.27 -10.42 27.91
C ASP A 35 -1.25 -11.87 27.41
N LEU A 36 -0.87 -12.09 26.15
CA LEU A 36 -0.57 -13.41 25.61
C LEU A 36 0.65 -14.04 26.30
N TRP A 37 1.73 -13.28 26.46
CA TRP A 37 2.92 -13.74 27.19
C TRP A 37 2.57 -14.12 28.64
N ASN A 38 1.84 -13.26 29.36
CA ASN A 38 1.46 -13.48 30.75
C ASN A 38 0.54 -14.69 30.94
N ARG A 39 -0.29 -15.00 29.94
CA ARG A 39 -1.12 -16.21 29.93
C ARG A 39 -0.27 -17.47 29.73
N LYS A 40 0.68 -17.42 28.80
CA LYS A 40 1.56 -18.56 28.50
C LYS A 40 2.62 -18.82 29.58
N TYR A 41 3.10 -17.77 30.25
CA TYR A 41 4.18 -17.83 31.24
C TYR A 41 3.76 -17.14 32.56
N PRO A 42 2.88 -17.78 33.36
CA PRO A 42 2.33 -17.18 34.58
C PRO A 42 3.39 -16.86 35.66
N ASP A 43 4.55 -17.54 35.65
CA ASP A 43 5.64 -17.31 36.60
C ASP A 43 6.59 -16.17 36.18
N LYS A 44 6.49 -15.70 34.93
CA LYS A 44 7.37 -14.67 34.35
C LYS A 44 6.55 -13.50 33.79
N LYS A 45 5.57 -13.05 34.57
CA LYS A 45 4.65 -11.99 34.16
C LYS A 45 5.38 -10.66 33.93
N ILE A 46 4.99 -9.99 32.86
CA ILE A 46 5.32 -8.61 32.57
C ILE A 46 4.24 -7.74 33.20
N VAL A 47 4.57 -7.07 34.31
CA VAL A 47 3.65 -6.20 35.07
C VAL A 47 3.64 -4.75 34.61
N HIS A 48 4.48 -4.41 33.63
CA HIS A 48 4.59 -3.05 33.12
C HIS A 48 3.34 -2.62 32.32
N THR A 49 3.00 -1.34 32.45
CA THR A 49 1.95 -0.67 31.68
C THR A 49 2.52 0.21 30.57
N GLU A 50 3.73 0.74 30.77
CA GLU A 50 4.43 1.57 29.77
C GLU A 50 4.90 0.74 28.57
N GLN A 51 4.59 1.20 27.35
CA GLN A 51 4.85 0.46 26.11
C GLN A 51 6.32 0.10 25.90
N LYS A 52 7.24 1.03 26.21
CA LYS A 52 8.68 0.77 26.06
C LYS A 52 9.17 -0.30 27.04
N LYS A 53 8.65 -0.33 28.26
CA LYS A 53 8.99 -1.33 29.28
C LYS A 53 8.40 -2.70 28.91
N ILE A 54 7.15 -2.73 28.43
CA ILE A 54 6.52 -3.95 27.88
C ILE A 54 7.37 -4.50 26.74
N TRP A 55 7.71 -3.66 25.75
CA TRP A 55 8.52 -4.06 24.60
C TRP A 55 9.89 -4.58 25.02
N ASN A 56 10.60 -3.90 25.92
CA ASN A 56 11.90 -4.34 26.43
C ASN A 56 11.80 -5.72 27.10
N ALA A 57 10.75 -5.94 27.91
CA ALA A 57 10.51 -7.22 28.57
C ALA A 57 10.23 -8.34 27.56
N LEU A 58 9.32 -8.11 26.60
CA LEU A 58 9.05 -9.06 25.51
C LEU A 58 10.31 -9.39 24.71
N ARG A 59 11.10 -8.37 24.34
CA ARG A 59 12.37 -8.53 23.63
C ARG A 59 13.39 -9.35 24.41
N ASN A 60 13.49 -9.13 25.72
CA ASN A 60 14.39 -9.87 26.62
C ASN A 60 13.93 -11.30 26.88
N ASN A 61 12.64 -11.55 26.80
CA ASN A 61 12.06 -12.86 27.04
C ASN A 61 12.10 -13.74 25.76
N MET A 62 11.95 -13.13 24.59
CA MET A 62 11.98 -13.79 23.27
C MET A 62 13.25 -13.41 22.50
N LYS A 63 14.41 -13.55 23.15
CA LYS A 63 15.71 -13.13 22.57
C LYS A 63 16.05 -13.88 21.30
N ASP A 64 15.58 -15.11 21.15
CA ASP A 64 15.78 -16.02 20.01
C ASP A 64 15.01 -15.62 18.75
N CYS A 65 14.10 -14.65 18.83
CA CYS A 65 13.55 -14.01 17.65
C CYS A 65 14.50 -12.93 17.10
N ASP A 66 14.77 -12.99 15.79
CA ASP A 66 15.58 -11.97 15.09
C ASP A 66 14.72 -10.80 14.59
N GLN A 67 13.40 -10.94 14.57
CA GLN A 67 12.43 -9.93 14.16
C GLN A 67 11.23 -9.93 15.10
N GLU A 68 10.52 -8.79 15.18
CA GLU A 68 9.31 -8.66 15.99
C GLU A 68 8.20 -9.65 15.59
N VAL A 69 8.00 -9.87 14.29
CA VAL A 69 6.93 -10.75 13.78
C VAL A 69 7.07 -12.21 14.25
N CYS A 70 8.28 -12.66 14.59
CA CYS A 70 8.55 -13.99 15.18
C CYS A 70 7.89 -14.18 16.56
N TRP A 71 7.55 -13.09 17.25
CA TRP A 71 6.87 -13.17 18.55
C TRP A 71 5.51 -13.85 18.45
N MET A 72 4.80 -13.74 17.33
CA MET A 72 3.51 -14.41 17.14
C MET A 72 3.66 -15.93 17.21
N GLU A 73 4.69 -16.46 16.55
CA GLU A 73 5.01 -17.89 16.56
C GLU A 73 5.43 -18.34 17.97
N LYS A 74 6.29 -17.57 18.66
CA LYS A 74 6.70 -17.88 20.05
C LYS A 74 5.53 -17.89 21.02
N LEU A 75 4.56 -17.02 20.80
CA LEU A 75 3.33 -16.95 21.59
C LEU A 75 2.28 -17.97 21.13
N GLU A 76 2.56 -18.80 20.12
CA GLU A 76 1.64 -19.80 19.55
C GLU A 76 0.28 -19.18 19.16
N LEU A 77 0.32 -17.95 18.66
CA LEU A 77 -0.88 -17.28 18.20
C LEU A 77 -1.34 -17.93 16.88
N ASP A 78 -2.64 -18.15 16.73
CA ASP A 78 -3.19 -18.72 15.51
C ASP A 78 -2.92 -17.82 14.28
N LYS A 79 -3.04 -18.41 13.09
CA LYS A 79 -2.69 -17.74 11.84
C LYS A 79 -3.55 -16.49 11.59
N GLU A 80 -4.82 -16.49 11.98
CA GLU A 80 -5.74 -15.38 11.71
C GLU A 80 -5.40 -14.18 12.60
N ASN A 81 -5.23 -14.42 13.91
CA ASN A 81 -4.83 -13.38 14.84
C ASN A 81 -3.42 -12.85 14.55
N SER A 82 -2.50 -13.72 14.17
CA SER A 82 -1.16 -13.32 13.72
C SER A 82 -1.23 -12.40 12.50
N LYS A 83 -1.99 -12.78 11.47
CA LYS A 83 -2.21 -11.96 10.26
C LYS A 83 -2.83 -10.61 10.61
N ARG A 84 -3.85 -10.58 11.49
CA ARG A 84 -4.48 -9.33 11.95
C ARG A 84 -3.45 -8.39 12.61
N ILE A 85 -2.71 -8.88 13.60
CA ILE A 85 -1.70 -8.07 14.30
C ILE A 85 -0.63 -7.59 13.31
N ILE A 86 -0.13 -8.46 12.43
CA ILE A 86 0.91 -8.09 11.47
C ILE A 86 0.39 -7.02 10.49
N LYS A 87 -0.77 -7.25 9.86
CA LYS A 87 -1.39 -6.36 8.87
C LYS A 87 -1.56 -4.94 9.40
N HIS A 88 -1.91 -4.78 10.68
CA HIS A 88 -2.10 -3.47 11.28
C HIS A 88 -0.81 -2.80 11.73
N ASN A 89 0.30 -3.52 11.91
CA ASN A 89 1.52 -2.96 12.51
C ASN A 89 2.71 -2.85 11.57
N PHE A 90 2.84 -3.74 10.59
CA PHE A 90 3.98 -3.83 9.69
C PHE A 90 3.57 -3.56 8.25
N ALA A 91 4.52 -3.16 7.41
CA ALA A 91 4.33 -3.19 5.96
C ALA A 91 4.14 -4.66 5.48
N PRO A 92 3.41 -4.89 4.37
CA PRO A 92 3.16 -6.22 3.81
C PRO A 92 4.43 -7.03 3.54
N VAL A 93 4.27 -8.33 3.31
CA VAL A 93 5.36 -9.17 2.79
C VAL A 93 5.47 -8.99 1.27
N PRO A 94 6.66 -9.09 0.66
CA PRO A 94 6.78 -8.99 -0.78
C PRO A 94 6.17 -10.22 -1.48
N PRO A 95 5.95 -10.13 -2.80
CA PRO A 95 5.63 -11.28 -3.64
C PRO A 95 6.62 -12.43 -3.41
N LYS A 96 6.15 -13.68 -3.53
CA LYS A 96 6.99 -14.86 -3.27
C LYS A 96 8.13 -14.97 -4.29
N GLU A 97 7.88 -14.49 -5.49
CA GLU A 97 8.77 -14.44 -6.64
C GLU A 97 10.01 -13.59 -6.35
N TRP A 98 9.93 -12.64 -5.41
CA TRP A 98 11.08 -11.83 -5.00
C TRP A 98 12.16 -12.62 -4.25
N LYS A 99 11.88 -13.87 -3.87
CA LYS A 99 12.91 -14.78 -3.37
C LYS A 99 13.91 -15.16 -4.46
N SER A 100 13.48 -15.29 -5.71
CA SER A 100 14.33 -15.61 -6.86
C SER A 100 14.71 -14.37 -7.66
N ASN A 101 13.79 -13.42 -7.82
CA ASN A 101 14.00 -12.18 -8.57
C ASN A 101 13.37 -10.99 -7.83
N ASP A 102 14.15 -10.21 -7.08
CA ASP A 102 13.63 -9.10 -6.26
C ASP A 102 13.10 -7.91 -7.06
N ARG A 103 13.20 -7.98 -8.40
CA ARG A 103 12.63 -7.03 -9.35
C ARG A 103 11.40 -7.57 -10.09
N GLU A 104 10.85 -8.72 -9.69
CA GLU A 104 9.62 -9.25 -10.29
C GLU A 104 8.44 -8.28 -10.14
N TRP A 105 7.45 -8.43 -11.02
CA TRP A 105 6.24 -7.62 -11.10
C TRP A 105 5.42 -7.75 -9.81
N LEU A 106 4.59 -6.74 -9.55
CA LEU A 106 3.57 -6.82 -8.49
C LEU A 106 2.28 -7.38 -9.07
N SER A 107 1.57 -8.19 -8.29
CA SER A 107 0.18 -8.56 -8.56
C SER A 107 -0.80 -7.49 -8.07
N ASN A 108 -2.09 -7.70 -8.33
CA ASN A 108 -3.18 -6.88 -7.82
C ASN A 108 -3.15 -6.86 -6.28
N GLU A 109 -3.02 -8.05 -5.67
CA GLU A 109 -3.00 -8.25 -4.23
C GLU A 109 -1.83 -7.50 -3.58
N ASP A 110 -0.64 -7.52 -4.18
CA ASP A 110 0.53 -6.81 -3.63
C ASP A 110 0.31 -5.29 -3.60
N ILE A 111 -0.30 -4.74 -4.66
CA ILE A 111 -0.62 -3.31 -4.74
C ILE A 111 -1.71 -2.96 -3.74
N ASP A 112 -2.77 -3.77 -3.67
CA ASP A 112 -3.91 -3.58 -2.79
C ASP A 112 -3.49 -3.60 -1.32
N GLU A 113 -2.68 -4.58 -0.91
CA GLU A 113 -2.19 -4.69 0.47
C GLU A 113 -1.41 -3.45 0.91
N VAL A 114 -0.62 -2.86 0.01
CA VAL A 114 0.10 -1.62 0.31
C VAL A 114 -0.86 -0.44 0.38
N LEU A 115 -1.66 -0.21 -0.65
CA LEU A 115 -2.50 1.00 -0.74
C LEU A 115 -3.64 1.01 0.28
N ASP A 116 -4.12 -0.14 0.72
CA ASP A 116 -5.05 -0.28 1.85
C ASP A 116 -4.48 0.30 3.15
N GLN A 117 -3.21 0.05 3.44
CA GLN A 117 -2.58 0.63 4.63
C GLN A 117 -2.50 2.15 4.56
N TYR A 118 -2.30 2.69 3.35
CA TYR A 118 -2.33 4.14 3.13
C TYR A 118 -3.76 4.68 3.22
N GLN A 119 -4.76 4.02 2.64
CA GLN A 119 -6.18 4.37 2.83
C GLN A 119 -6.58 4.44 4.30
N ASN A 120 -6.16 3.47 5.11
CA ASN A 120 -6.40 3.46 6.56
C ASN A 120 -5.67 4.60 7.30
N THR A 121 -4.53 5.05 6.76
CA THR A 121 -3.70 6.09 7.39
C THR A 121 -4.15 7.51 7.04
N TYR A 122 -4.70 7.72 5.85
CA TYR A 122 -5.08 9.02 5.31
C TYR A 122 -6.60 9.07 5.17
N PRO A 123 -7.33 9.61 6.17
CA PRO A 123 -8.80 9.60 6.17
C PRO A 123 -9.41 10.26 4.93
N GLU A 124 -8.73 11.23 4.32
CA GLU A 124 -9.16 11.91 3.12
C GLU A 124 -8.96 11.11 1.81
N PHE A 125 -8.24 9.99 1.88
CA PHE A 125 -7.90 9.14 0.75
C PHE A 125 -8.90 7.97 0.63
N ALA A 126 -9.37 7.75 -0.59
CA ALA A 126 -10.06 6.55 -1.02
C ALA A 126 -9.22 5.85 -2.08
N TYR A 127 -9.02 4.57 -1.91
CA TYR A 127 -8.37 3.72 -2.89
C TYR A 127 -9.44 2.82 -3.54
N ILE A 128 -9.47 2.82 -4.87
CA ILE A 128 -10.25 1.87 -5.65
C ILE A 128 -9.29 0.81 -6.13
N HIS A 129 -9.53 -0.43 -5.69
CA HIS A 129 -8.65 -1.59 -5.86
C HIS A 129 -8.21 -1.80 -7.31
N ALA A 130 -7.05 -2.44 -7.45
CA ALA A 130 -6.47 -2.78 -8.74
C ALA A 130 -7.50 -3.51 -9.62
N SER A 131 -7.85 -2.90 -10.76
CA SER A 131 -8.88 -3.40 -11.67
C SER A 131 -8.33 -3.58 -13.08
N PRO A 132 -8.85 -4.52 -13.88
CA PRO A 132 -8.48 -4.65 -15.29
C PRO A 132 -9.02 -3.49 -16.13
N MET A 133 -8.50 -3.29 -17.35
CA MET A 133 -8.84 -2.13 -18.19
C MET A 133 -10.28 -2.16 -18.68
N ASP A 134 -10.86 -3.34 -18.81
CA ASP A 134 -12.25 -3.55 -19.20
C ASP A 134 -13.20 -3.53 -17.99
N PHE A 135 -12.87 -2.72 -16.98
CA PHE A 135 -13.60 -2.58 -15.71
C PHE A 135 -15.10 -2.30 -15.85
N ASP A 136 -15.51 -1.61 -16.93
CA ASP A 136 -16.92 -1.28 -17.22
C ASP A 136 -17.64 -2.39 -18.01
N THR A 137 -16.94 -3.42 -18.51
CA THR A 137 -17.55 -4.56 -19.20
C THR A 137 -18.48 -5.30 -18.27
N LYS A 138 -19.68 -5.65 -18.75
CA LYS A 138 -20.66 -6.41 -17.97
C LYS A 138 -20.48 -7.91 -18.16
N VAL A 139 -20.40 -8.64 -17.05
CA VAL A 139 -20.45 -10.09 -16.98
C VAL A 139 -21.74 -10.44 -16.23
N GLY A 140 -22.78 -10.79 -16.99
CA GLY A 140 -24.15 -10.84 -16.48
C GLY A 140 -24.65 -9.44 -16.10
N ASP A 141 -25.16 -9.28 -14.88
CA ASP A 141 -25.74 -8.01 -14.39
C ASP A 141 -24.72 -7.10 -13.67
N ARG A 142 -23.46 -7.52 -13.58
CA ARG A 142 -22.39 -6.79 -12.87
C ARG A 142 -21.26 -6.41 -13.81
N CYS A 143 -20.64 -5.27 -13.53
CA CYS A 143 -19.41 -4.86 -14.18
C CYS A 143 -18.24 -5.67 -13.62
N VAL A 144 -17.18 -5.81 -14.43
CA VAL A 144 -15.92 -6.45 -14.00
C VAL A 144 -15.36 -5.78 -12.74
N SER A 145 -15.44 -4.45 -12.63
CA SER A 145 -15.16 -3.71 -11.39
C SER A 145 -16.35 -2.84 -11.01
N GLU A 146 -17.17 -3.35 -10.09
CA GLU A 146 -18.35 -2.66 -9.58
C GLU A 146 -18.03 -1.28 -8.96
N ASP A 147 -16.91 -1.18 -8.22
CA ASP A 147 -16.50 0.06 -7.57
C ASP A 147 -16.18 1.17 -8.58
N LEU A 148 -15.58 0.82 -9.72
CA LEU A 148 -15.30 1.78 -10.81
C LEU A 148 -16.54 2.08 -11.63
N CYS A 149 -17.33 1.05 -11.95
CA CYS A 149 -18.54 1.18 -12.74
C CYS A 149 -19.56 2.10 -12.05
N LYS A 150 -19.67 2.00 -10.71
CA LYS A 150 -20.60 2.78 -9.88
C LYS A 150 -19.93 3.93 -9.13
N ILE A 151 -18.76 4.37 -9.57
CA ILE A 151 -18.03 5.47 -8.93
C ILE A 151 -18.91 6.73 -8.83
N ASP A 152 -19.00 7.30 -7.62
CA ASP A 152 -19.72 8.54 -7.35
C ASP A 152 -18.89 9.51 -6.51
N LEU A 153 -18.36 10.55 -7.16
CA LEU A 153 -17.56 11.59 -6.52
C LEU A 153 -18.33 12.36 -5.43
N ALA A 154 -19.65 12.48 -5.53
CA ALA A 154 -20.45 13.18 -4.53
C ALA A 154 -20.50 12.38 -3.22
N SER A 155 -20.76 11.08 -3.29
CA SER A 155 -20.69 10.15 -2.15
C SER A 155 -19.31 10.14 -1.49
N TYR A 156 -18.22 10.06 -2.28
CA TYR A 156 -16.86 10.13 -1.74
C TYR A 156 -16.62 11.46 -1.01
N ARG A 157 -16.97 12.60 -1.62
CA ARG A 157 -16.81 13.92 -1.00
C ARG A 157 -17.62 14.06 0.29
N LYS A 158 -18.86 13.55 0.33
CA LYS A 158 -19.72 13.55 1.52
C LYS A 158 -19.10 12.75 2.68
N LYS A 159 -18.36 11.68 2.37
CA LYS A 159 -17.59 10.87 3.35
C LYS A 159 -16.23 11.50 3.73
N GLY A 160 -15.94 12.73 3.31
CA GLY A 160 -14.66 13.40 3.55
C GLY A 160 -13.52 12.90 2.67
N LYS A 161 -13.79 12.04 1.68
CA LYS A 161 -12.79 11.53 0.73
C LYS A 161 -12.58 12.56 -0.37
N THR A 162 -11.44 13.24 -0.32
CA THR A 162 -11.08 14.32 -1.26
C THR A 162 -9.94 13.93 -2.20
N LYS A 163 -9.29 12.79 -1.93
CA LYS A 163 -8.25 12.19 -2.76
C LYS A 163 -8.68 10.80 -3.13
N ILE A 164 -8.65 10.46 -4.40
CA ILE A 164 -9.04 9.14 -4.88
C ILE A 164 -7.90 8.62 -5.75
N GLY A 165 -7.46 7.41 -5.48
CA GLY A 165 -6.47 6.68 -6.26
C GLY A 165 -7.14 5.48 -6.91
N ILE A 166 -6.93 5.31 -8.20
CA ILE A 166 -7.44 4.19 -8.99
C ILE A 166 -6.23 3.52 -9.62
N VAL A 167 -6.11 2.21 -9.50
CA VAL A 167 -5.06 1.43 -10.17
C VAL A 167 -5.70 0.55 -11.22
N LEU A 168 -5.13 0.57 -12.42
CA LEU A 168 -5.60 -0.20 -13.56
C LEU A 168 -4.48 -1.07 -14.12
N ASN A 169 -4.81 -2.30 -14.46
CA ASN A 169 -4.00 -3.12 -15.36
C ASN A 169 -4.43 -2.82 -16.79
N LEU A 170 -3.50 -2.62 -17.73
CA LEU A 170 -3.86 -2.40 -19.14
C LEU A 170 -4.49 -3.62 -19.82
N ASP A 171 -4.35 -4.79 -19.24
CA ASP A 171 -5.00 -6.01 -19.74
C ASP A 171 -6.47 -6.12 -19.32
N ALA A 172 -7.22 -6.90 -20.10
CA ALA A 172 -8.57 -7.32 -19.78
C ALA A 172 -8.59 -8.36 -18.65
N HIS A 173 -9.75 -8.55 -18.02
CA HIS A 173 -9.94 -9.43 -16.86
C HIS A 173 -9.64 -10.92 -17.11
N ASP A 174 -9.54 -11.36 -18.36
CA ASP A 174 -9.27 -12.74 -18.78
C ASP A 174 -7.80 -12.99 -19.17
N ARG A 175 -6.91 -12.03 -18.89
CA ARG A 175 -5.48 -12.08 -19.24
C ARG A 175 -4.57 -11.98 -18.00
N GLY A 176 -3.31 -12.37 -18.18
CA GLY A 176 -2.31 -12.47 -17.11
C GLY A 176 -1.79 -11.14 -16.56
N GLY A 177 -2.15 -10.00 -17.15
CA GLY A 177 -1.67 -8.67 -16.77
C GLY A 177 -0.42 -8.26 -17.54
N SER A 178 -0.33 -6.99 -17.94
CA SER A 178 0.77 -6.50 -18.79
C SER A 178 1.44 -5.24 -18.27
N HIS A 179 0.67 -4.31 -17.70
CA HIS A 179 1.19 -3.01 -17.31
C HIS A 179 0.29 -2.31 -16.31
N TRP A 180 0.89 -1.82 -15.23
CA TRP A 180 0.21 -1.09 -14.17
C TRP A 180 0.24 0.41 -14.42
N VAL A 181 -0.94 1.04 -14.44
CA VAL A 181 -1.13 2.48 -14.54
C VAL A 181 -2.04 2.96 -13.42
N CYS A 182 -2.12 4.27 -13.19
CA CYS A 182 -3.04 4.79 -12.17
C CYS A 182 -3.67 6.12 -12.54
N MET A 183 -4.83 6.38 -11.95
CA MET A 183 -5.50 7.68 -11.99
C MET A 183 -5.55 8.25 -10.58
N TRP A 184 -5.16 9.52 -10.45
CA TRP A 184 -5.22 10.28 -9.21
C TRP A 184 -6.20 11.44 -9.34
N ILE A 185 -7.14 11.52 -8.41
CA ILE A 185 -8.15 12.56 -8.35
C ILE A 185 -7.96 13.33 -7.05
N ASP A 186 -7.81 14.65 -7.15
CA ASP A 186 -7.77 15.56 -6.00
C ASP A 186 -8.90 16.57 -6.16
N LEU A 187 -9.99 16.36 -5.44
CA LEU A 187 -11.20 17.20 -5.50
C LEU A 187 -10.93 18.62 -4.98
N ASN A 188 -10.02 18.76 -4.01
CA ASN A 188 -9.64 20.07 -3.47
C ASN A 188 -8.84 20.88 -4.50
N LYS A 189 -7.98 20.21 -5.26
CA LYS A 189 -7.22 20.82 -6.38
C LYS A 189 -7.97 20.80 -7.71
N LYS A 190 -9.19 20.29 -7.73
CA LYS A 190 -10.03 20.13 -8.93
C LYS A 190 -9.25 19.49 -10.09
N THR A 191 -8.52 18.41 -9.82
CA THR A 191 -7.62 17.77 -10.80
C THR A 191 -7.90 16.27 -10.90
N ILE A 192 -7.93 15.77 -12.13
CA ILE A 192 -7.82 14.34 -12.46
C ILE A 192 -6.49 14.18 -13.19
N TYR A 193 -5.70 13.18 -12.82
CA TYR A 193 -4.39 12.93 -13.41
C TYR A 193 -4.22 11.46 -13.75
N TYR A 194 -3.95 11.15 -15.01
CA TYR A 194 -3.53 9.81 -15.43
C TYR A 194 -2.00 9.70 -15.40
N PHE A 195 -1.49 8.63 -14.82
CA PHE A 195 -0.06 8.35 -14.73
C PHE A 195 0.27 6.97 -15.29
N ASP A 196 1.12 6.96 -16.30
CA ASP A 196 1.75 5.78 -16.88
C ASP A 196 3.27 5.92 -16.77
N SER A 197 3.93 5.00 -16.09
CA SER A 197 5.39 5.07 -15.91
C SER A 197 6.17 5.00 -17.23
N ALA A 198 5.63 4.39 -18.28
CA ALA A 198 6.22 4.37 -19.62
C ALA A 198 5.91 5.64 -20.43
N GLY A 199 5.00 6.50 -19.95
CA GLY A 199 4.65 7.76 -20.59
C GLY A 199 3.76 7.60 -21.82
N ASN A 200 3.05 6.47 -21.95
CA ASN A 200 2.09 6.28 -23.02
C ASN A 200 0.85 7.16 -22.84
N SER A 201 0.11 7.35 -23.91
CA SER A 201 -1.18 8.04 -23.86
C SER A 201 -2.24 7.16 -23.16
N PRO A 202 -3.21 7.77 -22.44
CA PRO A 202 -4.31 7.04 -21.83
C PRO A 202 -5.17 6.32 -22.88
N THR A 203 -5.66 5.12 -22.55
CA THR A 203 -6.55 4.34 -23.41
C THR A 203 -7.93 4.98 -23.53
N LYS A 204 -8.79 4.43 -24.41
CA LYS A 204 -10.16 4.92 -24.61
C LYS A 204 -10.97 4.80 -23.32
N GLU A 205 -10.87 3.68 -22.62
CA GLU A 205 -11.56 3.36 -21.38
C GLU A 205 -11.19 4.36 -20.28
N VAL A 206 -9.89 4.67 -20.13
CA VAL A 206 -9.40 5.69 -19.21
C VAL A 206 -9.98 7.07 -19.53
N ASN A 207 -10.03 7.45 -20.81
CA ASN A 207 -10.58 8.74 -21.23
C ASN A 207 -12.10 8.82 -20.97
N VAL A 208 -12.85 7.74 -21.23
CA VAL A 208 -14.28 7.63 -20.92
C VAL A 208 -14.52 7.79 -19.41
N LEU A 209 -13.74 7.11 -18.57
CA LEU A 209 -13.79 7.28 -17.13
C LEU A 209 -13.47 8.73 -16.71
N ALA A 210 -12.43 9.34 -17.27
CA ALA A 210 -12.07 10.73 -16.97
C ALA A 210 -13.19 11.72 -17.33
N ASP A 211 -13.86 11.53 -18.47
CA ASP A 211 -14.98 12.37 -18.87
C ASP A 211 -16.22 12.15 -18.00
N ARG A 212 -16.53 10.89 -17.62
CA ARG A 212 -17.56 10.57 -16.63
C ARG A 212 -17.31 11.31 -15.31
N LEU A 213 -16.06 11.30 -14.81
CA LEU A 213 -15.69 11.98 -13.58
C LEU A 213 -15.74 13.51 -13.70
N LYS A 214 -15.36 14.09 -14.85
CA LYS A 214 -15.53 15.52 -15.13
C LYS A 214 -16.99 15.94 -15.10
N GLN A 215 -17.89 15.13 -15.65
CA GLN A 215 -19.33 15.39 -15.63
C GLN A 215 -19.88 15.37 -14.19
N GLN A 216 -19.50 14.36 -13.39
CA GLN A 216 -19.85 14.31 -11.97
C GLN A 216 -19.31 15.54 -11.22
N GLY A 217 -18.06 15.94 -11.48
CA GLY A 217 -17.48 17.17 -10.96
C GLY A 217 -18.32 18.41 -11.31
N LYS A 218 -18.71 18.57 -12.58
CA LYS A 218 -19.54 19.70 -13.04
C LYS A 218 -20.88 19.75 -12.30
N ALA A 219 -21.54 18.61 -12.12
CA ALA A 219 -22.78 18.51 -11.36
C ALA A 219 -22.62 18.93 -9.88
N MET A 220 -21.41 18.79 -9.33
CA MET A 220 -21.05 19.22 -7.98
C MET A 220 -20.50 20.67 -7.92
N GLY A 221 -20.57 21.44 -9.01
CA GLY A 221 -20.00 22.79 -9.11
C GLY A 221 -18.46 22.82 -9.18
N LEU A 222 -17.83 21.73 -9.60
CA LEU A 222 -16.38 21.59 -9.72
C LEU A 222 -15.94 21.41 -11.18
N THR A 223 -15.17 22.35 -11.71
CA THR A 223 -14.49 22.18 -13.00
C THR A 223 -13.20 21.39 -12.82
N LEU A 224 -13.27 20.06 -12.93
CA LEU A 224 -12.10 19.17 -12.85
C LEU A 224 -11.23 19.29 -14.11
N LYS A 225 -9.94 19.56 -13.92
CA LYS A 225 -8.94 19.61 -14.99
C LYS A 225 -8.29 18.24 -15.16
N TYR A 226 -8.41 17.67 -16.35
CA TYR A 226 -7.72 16.41 -16.69
C TYR A 226 -6.30 16.70 -17.20
N ARG A 227 -5.34 15.89 -16.75
CA ARG A 227 -3.93 15.95 -17.12
C ARG A 227 -3.36 14.54 -17.17
N ASP A 228 -2.24 14.38 -17.83
CA ASP A 228 -1.48 13.14 -17.85
C ASP A 228 0.02 13.41 -17.96
N ASN A 229 0.83 12.35 -17.92
CA ASN A 229 2.28 12.40 -18.16
C ASN A 229 2.68 11.84 -19.53
N ARG A 230 1.79 11.88 -20.54
CA ARG A 230 2.14 11.39 -21.88
C ARG A 230 3.42 12.05 -22.39
N ASN A 231 4.21 11.32 -23.16
CA ASN A 231 5.53 11.74 -23.66
C ASN A 231 6.57 11.99 -22.55
N LYS A 232 6.28 11.62 -21.30
CA LYS A 232 7.22 11.68 -20.18
C LYS A 232 7.41 10.30 -19.56
N ALA A 233 8.22 9.49 -20.24
CA ALA A 233 8.63 8.19 -19.73
C ALA A 233 9.49 8.34 -18.47
N HIS A 234 9.13 7.57 -17.43
CA HIS A 234 9.86 7.42 -16.20
C HIS A 234 10.59 6.07 -16.14
N GLN A 235 9.86 5.00 -16.40
CA GLN A 235 10.37 3.64 -16.41
C GLN A 235 11.13 3.35 -17.69
N THR A 236 12.32 2.78 -17.54
CA THR A 236 13.12 2.23 -18.66
C THR A 236 13.32 0.72 -18.54
N THR A 237 12.93 0.13 -17.41
CA THR A 237 12.95 -1.32 -17.16
C THR A 237 11.59 -1.96 -17.50
N THR A 238 11.48 -3.29 -17.43
CA THR A 238 10.25 -4.01 -17.79
C THR A 238 9.33 -4.32 -16.61
N SER A 239 9.75 -4.11 -15.36
CA SER A 239 9.06 -4.67 -14.18
C SER A 239 8.63 -3.70 -13.09
N GLU A 240 9.02 -2.43 -13.19
CA GLU A 240 8.82 -1.46 -12.10
C GLU A 240 7.45 -0.77 -12.14
N CYS A 241 6.55 -1.09 -13.07
CA CYS A 241 5.30 -0.32 -13.29
C CYS A 241 4.41 -0.29 -12.04
N GLY A 242 4.24 -1.43 -11.36
CA GLY A 242 3.50 -1.49 -10.09
C GLY A 242 4.17 -0.66 -8.99
N MET A 243 5.50 -0.71 -8.90
CA MET A 243 6.26 0.11 -7.93
C MET A 243 6.16 1.62 -8.24
N TYR A 244 6.11 2.00 -9.51
CA TYR A 244 5.88 3.38 -9.95
C TYR A 244 4.48 3.87 -9.58
N VAL A 245 3.45 3.03 -9.74
CA VAL A 245 2.09 3.32 -9.29
C VAL A 245 2.05 3.58 -7.78
N LEU A 246 2.65 2.69 -6.98
CA LEU A 246 2.78 2.87 -5.53
C LEU A 246 3.53 4.17 -5.19
N TYR A 247 4.69 4.40 -5.81
CA TYR A 247 5.51 5.60 -5.62
C TYR A 247 4.71 6.87 -5.92
N PHE A 248 4.02 6.92 -7.06
CA PHE A 248 3.26 8.09 -7.48
C PHE A 248 2.16 8.44 -6.47
N ILE A 249 1.28 7.48 -6.15
CA ILE A 249 0.16 7.69 -5.23
C ILE A 249 0.67 8.06 -3.84
N ILE A 250 1.61 7.29 -3.30
CA ILE A 250 2.13 7.47 -1.94
C ILE A 250 2.87 8.80 -1.79
N HIS A 251 3.66 9.23 -2.78
CA HIS A 251 4.39 10.49 -2.67
C HIS A 251 3.48 11.71 -2.80
N LEU A 252 2.37 11.62 -3.54
CA LEU A 252 1.33 12.64 -3.56
C LEU A 252 0.58 12.70 -2.23
N LEU A 253 0.18 11.55 -1.68
CA LEU A 253 -0.49 11.45 -0.36
C LEU A 253 0.36 12.04 0.75
N LYS A 254 1.64 11.67 0.79
CA LYS A 254 2.60 12.16 1.79
C LYS A 254 3.08 13.59 1.51
N LYS A 255 2.59 14.23 0.44
CA LYS A 255 3.00 15.57 -0.02
C LYS A 255 4.52 15.69 -0.22
N LYS A 256 5.20 14.58 -0.52
CA LYS A 256 6.65 14.53 -0.80
C LYS A 256 6.99 15.01 -2.21
N LYS A 257 6.06 14.86 -3.15
CA LYS A 257 6.18 15.34 -4.52
C LYS A 257 4.93 16.13 -4.89
N LYS A 258 5.09 17.07 -5.82
CA LYS A 258 3.97 17.78 -6.44
C LYS A 258 3.63 17.06 -7.75
N LEU A 259 2.37 17.12 -8.17
CA LEU A 259 1.90 16.48 -9.39
C LEU A 259 2.73 16.87 -10.63
N ASN A 260 3.00 18.17 -10.80
CA ASN A 260 3.80 18.69 -11.92
C ASN A 260 5.26 18.18 -11.93
N THR A 261 5.77 17.62 -10.83
CA THR A 261 7.11 17.01 -10.82
C THR A 261 7.20 15.87 -11.82
N PHE A 262 6.12 15.07 -11.95
CA PHE A 262 6.09 13.93 -12.86
C PHE A 262 6.06 14.35 -14.34
N ASN A 263 5.54 15.53 -14.68
CA ASN A 263 5.66 16.06 -16.05
C ASN A 263 7.05 16.65 -16.37
N ARG A 264 7.79 17.12 -15.35
CA ARG A 264 9.03 17.90 -15.56
C ARG A 264 10.28 17.03 -15.45
N THR A 265 10.35 16.21 -14.41
CA THR A 265 11.58 15.51 -14.03
C THR A 265 11.36 14.02 -14.10
N ARG A 266 12.28 13.31 -14.77
CA ARG A 266 12.29 11.86 -14.78
C ARG A 266 12.66 11.34 -13.38
N VAL A 267 11.79 10.54 -12.78
CA VAL A 267 12.09 9.65 -11.66
C VAL A 267 12.71 8.38 -12.24
N LYS A 268 13.86 7.94 -11.73
CA LYS A 268 14.61 6.80 -12.27
C LYS A 268 14.15 5.48 -11.64
N ASP A 269 14.28 4.37 -12.36
CA ASP A 269 13.92 3.03 -11.90
C ASP A 269 14.62 2.68 -10.58
N ASP A 270 15.93 2.93 -10.45
CA ASP A 270 16.66 2.67 -9.19
C ASP A 270 16.22 3.58 -8.03
N GLU A 271 15.63 4.75 -8.30
CA GLU A 271 15.02 5.56 -7.23
C GLU A 271 13.75 4.90 -6.72
N VAL A 272 12.93 4.35 -7.62
CA VAL A 272 11.69 3.66 -7.30
C VAL A 272 11.94 2.30 -6.64
N ALA A 273 12.91 1.53 -7.15
CA ALA A 273 13.27 0.21 -6.62
C ALA A 273 13.70 0.28 -5.14
N LYS A 274 14.32 1.37 -4.68
CA LYS A 274 14.65 1.58 -3.26
C LYS A 274 13.43 1.60 -2.34
N TYR A 275 12.23 1.85 -2.87
CA TYR A 275 11.00 1.81 -2.09
C TYR A 275 10.43 0.39 -1.91
N ARG A 276 10.99 -0.64 -2.57
CA ARG A 276 10.61 -2.04 -2.35
C ARG A 276 10.76 -2.41 -0.87
N ASP A 277 11.88 -2.07 -0.25
CA ASP A 277 12.12 -2.31 1.19
C ASP A 277 11.36 -1.34 2.12
N VAL A 278 10.73 -0.31 1.57
CA VAL A 278 9.87 0.63 2.33
C VAL A 278 8.42 0.14 2.34
N TYR A 279 7.94 -0.38 1.20
CA TYR A 279 6.57 -0.84 1.02
C TYR A 279 6.38 -2.30 1.40
N PHE A 280 7.47 -3.09 1.42
CA PHE A 280 7.43 -4.50 1.75
C PHE A 280 8.51 -4.88 2.76
N ASN A 281 8.22 -5.89 3.56
CA ASN A 281 9.13 -6.49 4.52
C ASN A 281 9.62 -7.84 4.00
N ARG A 282 10.92 -7.97 3.75
CA ARG A 282 11.56 -9.28 3.54
C ARG A 282 11.52 -10.08 4.85
N VAL A 283 10.37 -10.70 5.12
CA VAL A 283 10.15 -11.56 6.30
C VAL A 283 10.94 -12.84 6.07
N ILE A 284 11.91 -13.08 6.94
CA ILE A 284 12.64 -14.34 7.02
C ILE A 284 11.87 -15.15 8.07
N ALA A 285 10.64 -15.55 7.76
CA ALA A 285 10.00 -16.61 8.52
C ALA A 285 10.47 -17.91 7.87
N LYS A 286 11.20 -18.71 8.64
CA LYS A 286 11.59 -20.07 8.29
C LYS A 286 10.38 -20.99 8.39
#